data_AF-A0A257ET45-F1
#
_entry.id   AF-A0A257ET45-F1
#
_cell.length_a   1.000
_cell.length_b   1.000
_cell.length_c   1.000
_cell.angle_alpha   90.00
_cell.angle_beta   90.00
_cell.angle_gamma   90.00
#
_symmetry.space_group_name_H-M   'P 1'
#
loop_
_entity.id
_entity.type
_entity.pdbx_description
1 polymer ?
#
loop_
_entity_poly.entity_id
_entity_poly.type
_entity_poly.pdbx_seq_one_letter_code
_entity_poly.pdbx_strand_id
1 'polypeptide(L)'
;MRAAMIGTVLQVAMVVAGHVLPALRDPGFAIGGMGLSALAGWLSRGPGGWGAVLGGGALAGGACALVGIGVSVAFGDVPPSLLLLGTGSSLVTGALGAAAARAFGRR
;
A
#
# COMPACT_ATOMS: atom_id res chain seq x y z
N MET A 1 -6.89 -5.97 -9.89
CA MET A 1 -6.73 -7.16 -9.03
C MET A 1 -5.28 -7.59 -8.81
N ARG A 2 -4.52 -7.92 -9.88
CA ARG A 2 -3.16 -8.49 -9.76
C ARG A 2 -2.18 -7.59 -8.98
N ALA A 3 -2.23 -6.29 -9.20
CA ALA A 3 -1.41 -5.31 -8.47
C ALA A 3 -1.72 -5.24 -6.98
N ALA A 4 -3.00 -5.26 -6.60
CA ALA A 4 -3.42 -5.30 -5.20
C ALA A 4 -2.95 -6.60 -4.52
N MET A 5 -3.06 -7.76 -5.20
CA MET A 5 -2.55 -9.03 -4.64
C MET A 5 -1.03 -8.99 -4.39
N ILE A 6 -0.25 -8.47 -5.35
CA ILE A 6 1.21 -8.32 -5.17
C ILE A 6 1.51 -7.39 -3.99
N GLY A 7 0.82 -6.23 -3.93
CA GLY A 7 0.95 -5.29 -2.82
C GLY A 7 0.60 -5.92 -1.47
N THR A 8 -0.49 -6.71 -1.40
CA THR A 8 -0.93 -7.38 -0.18
C THR A 8 0.07 -8.44 0.27
N VAL A 9 0.58 -9.27 -0.65
CA VAL A 9 1.59 -10.29 -0.30
C VAL A 9 2.85 -9.63 0.24
N LEU A 10 3.31 -8.55 -0.39
CA LEU A 10 4.48 -7.81 0.08
C LEU A 10 4.22 -7.12 1.43
N GLN A 11 3.02 -6.56 1.64
CA GLN A 11 2.61 -5.96 2.92
C GLN A 11 2.65 -7.00 4.05
N VAL A 12 2.02 -8.17 3.85
CA VAL A 12 2.04 -9.24 4.85
C VAL A 12 3.46 -9.75 5.10
N ALA A 13 4.27 -9.94 4.05
CA ALA A 13 5.66 -10.35 4.20
C ALA A 13 6.48 -9.34 5.02
N MET A 14 6.29 -8.05 4.79
CA MET A 14 6.93 -6.98 5.56
C MET A 14 6.49 -7.01 7.03
N VAL A 15 5.20 -7.19 7.30
CA VAL A 15 4.65 -7.24 8.66
C VAL A 15 5.22 -8.43 9.42
N VAL A 16 5.23 -9.63 8.81
CA VAL A 16 5.82 -10.82 9.41
C VAL A 16 7.31 -10.61 9.68
N ALA A 17 8.04 -10.01 8.75
CA ALA A 17 9.46 -9.72 8.94
C ALA A 17 9.70 -8.68 10.06
N GLY A 18 8.91 -7.62 10.16
CA GLY A 18 9.05 -6.61 11.21
C GLY A 18 8.57 -7.07 12.58
N HIS A 19 7.74 -8.11 12.66
CA HIS A 19 7.38 -8.74 13.92
C HIS A 19 8.60 -9.41 14.58
N VAL A 20 9.46 -10.06 13.78
CA VAL A 20 10.68 -10.71 14.27
C VAL A 20 11.89 -9.78 14.33
N LEU A 21 11.92 -8.73 13.50
CA LEU A 21 13.03 -7.77 13.40
C LEU A 21 12.55 -6.36 13.77
N PRO A 22 12.77 -5.90 15.01
CA PRO A 22 12.34 -4.57 15.48
C PRO A 22 12.88 -3.41 14.61
N ALA A 23 14.06 -3.59 14.00
CA ALA A 23 14.66 -2.62 13.08
C ALA A 23 13.82 -2.33 11.82
N LEU A 24 12.90 -3.22 11.45
CA LEU A 24 11.96 -3.03 10.34
C LEU A 24 10.61 -2.46 10.78
N ARG A 25 10.32 -2.45 12.08
CA ARG A 25 9.04 -2.00 12.63
C ARG A 25 8.99 -0.47 12.71
N ASP A 26 9.98 0.14 13.34
CA ASP A 26 10.07 1.59 13.51
C ASP A 26 11.33 2.18 12.85
N PRO A 27 11.22 3.07 11.85
CA PRO A 27 10.03 3.56 11.13
C PRO A 27 9.65 2.72 9.89
N GLY A 28 10.23 1.52 9.76
CA GLY A 28 10.18 0.72 8.53
C GLY A 28 8.76 0.36 8.07
N PHE A 29 7.79 0.21 8.98
CA PHE A 29 6.40 -0.05 8.59
C PHE A 29 5.73 1.13 7.89
N ALA A 30 6.01 2.36 8.33
CA ALA A 30 5.42 3.54 7.70
C ALA A 30 6.03 3.76 6.31
N ILE A 31 7.37 3.75 6.21
CA ILE A 31 8.08 4.00 4.96
C ILE A 31 7.87 2.84 3.97
N GLY A 32 8.05 1.60 4.44
CA GLY A 32 7.87 0.40 3.63
C GLY A 32 6.42 0.21 3.21
N GLY A 33 5.46 0.36 4.14
CA GLY A 33 4.04 0.25 3.85
C GLY A 33 3.58 1.26 2.80
N MET A 34 3.99 2.53 2.91
CA MET A 34 3.68 3.55 1.90
C MET A 34 4.36 3.25 0.56
N GLY A 35 5.62 2.82 0.56
CA GLY A 35 6.33 2.42 -0.66
C GLY A 35 5.64 1.28 -1.40
N LEU A 36 5.16 0.26 -0.67
CA LEU A 36 4.40 -0.86 -1.23
C LEU A 36 3.03 -0.42 -1.76
N SER A 37 2.35 0.49 -1.07
CA SER A 37 1.11 1.11 -1.56
C SER A 37 1.34 1.90 -2.85
N ALA A 38 2.45 2.65 -2.96
CA ALA A 38 2.84 3.34 -4.18
C ALA A 38 3.11 2.35 -5.31
N LEU A 39 3.82 1.26 -5.03
CA LEU A 39 4.13 0.21 -5.99
C LEU A 39 2.85 -0.49 -6.48
N ALA A 40 1.91 -0.80 -5.57
CA ALA A 40 0.61 -1.36 -5.92
C ALA A 40 -0.17 -0.40 -6.83
N GLY A 41 -0.12 0.90 -6.54
CA GLY A 41 -0.65 1.95 -7.40
C GLY A 41 0.00 1.98 -8.79
N TRP A 42 1.32 1.95 -8.84
CA TRP A 42 2.10 1.95 -10.09
C TRP A 42 1.82 0.74 -10.97
N LEU A 43 1.61 -0.43 -10.34
CA LEU A 43 1.28 -1.67 -11.03
C LEU A 43 -0.20 -1.77 -11.42
N SER A 44 -1.06 -0.91 -10.85
CA SER A 44 -2.46 -0.85 -11.23
C SER A 44 -2.57 -0.34 -12.67
N ARG A 45 -3.20 -1.14 -13.54
CA ARG A 45 -3.47 -0.76 -14.93
C ARG A 45 -4.94 -0.41 -15.03
N GLY A 46 -5.22 0.72 -15.66
CA GLY A 46 -6.58 1.22 -15.85
C GLY A 46 -6.70 1.84 -17.23
N PRO A 47 -7.38 1.20 -18.20
CA PRO A 47 -7.77 1.90 -19.41
C PRO A 47 -8.74 3.04 -19.04
N GLY A 48 -8.49 4.25 -19.55
CA GLY A 48 -9.39 5.39 -19.35
C GLY A 48 -8.69 6.71 -18.99
N GLY A 49 -9.51 7.67 -18.57
CA GLY A 49 -9.09 9.00 -18.12
C GLY A 49 -8.41 8.99 -16.75
N TRP A 50 -7.88 10.15 -16.35
CA TRP A 50 -7.14 10.31 -15.08
C TRP A 50 -7.92 9.83 -13.85
N GLY A 51 -9.23 10.06 -13.78
CA GLY A 51 -10.05 9.58 -12.66
C GLY A 51 -10.02 8.07 -12.46
N ALA A 52 -10.08 7.29 -13.55
CA ALA A 52 -10.01 5.83 -13.48
C ALA A 52 -8.62 5.33 -13.04
N VAL A 53 -7.56 5.99 -13.51
CA VAL A 53 -6.18 5.67 -13.13
C VAL A 53 -5.93 5.97 -11.66
N LEU A 54 -6.29 7.16 -11.19
CA LEU A 54 -6.10 7.56 -9.80
C LEU A 54 -6.96 6.71 -8.86
N GLY A 55 -8.21 6.45 -9.22
CA GLY A 55 -9.11 5.60 -8.42
C GLY A 55 -8.63 4.15 -8.34
N GLY A 56 -8.17 3.58 -9.45
CA GLY A 56 -7.58 2.23 -9.47
C GLY A 56 -6.31 2.13 -8.61
N GLY A 57 -5.45 3.14 -8.68
CA GLY A 57 -4.25 3.23 -7.85
C GLY A 57 -4.55 3.38 -6.37
N ALA A 58 -5.50 4.27 -6.03
CA ALA A 58 -5.95 4.47 -4.67
C ALA A 58 -6.48 3.17 -4.07
N LEU A 59 -7.42 2.52 -4.76
CA LEU A 59 -8.01 1.26 -4.30
C LEU A 59 -6.95 0.16 -4.16
N ALA A 60 -5.99 0.06 -5.08
CA ALA A 60 -4.92 -0.91 -4.97
C ALA A 60 -4.03 -0.68 -3.75
N GLY A 61 -3.57 0.56 -3.52
CA GLY A 61 -2.73 0.92 -2.38
C GLY A 61 -3.45 0.83 -1.04
N GLY A 62 -4.69 1.34 -0.97
CA GLY A 62 -5.51 1.27 0.24
C GLY A 62 -5.88 -0.16 0.61
N ALA A 63 -6.28 -1.00 -0.35
CA ALA A 63 -6.68 -2.38 -0.06
C ALA A 63 -5.51 -3.22 0.46
N CYS A 64 -4.30 -3.08 -0.10
CA CYS A 64 -3.15 -3.80 0.41
C CYS A 64 -2.71 -3.30 1.79
N ALA A 65 -2.73 -1.98 2.01
CA ALA A 65 -2.37 -1.40 3.31
C ALA A 65 -3.37 -1.78 4.40
N LEU A 66 -4.67 -1.81 4.09
CA LEU A 66 -5.70 -2.22 5.03
C LEU A 66 -5.44 -3.64 5.56
N VAL A 67 -5.07 -4.57 4.67
CA VAL A 67 -4.73 -5.93 5.07
C VAL A 67 -3.44 -5.96 5.89
N GLY A 68 -2.37 -5.31 5.41
CA GLY A 68 -1.08 -5.27 6.13
C GLY A 68 -1.21 -4.69 7.53
N ILE A 69 -1.78 -3.48 7.64
CA ILE A 69 -1.96 -2.81 8.93
C ILE A 69 -2.93 -3.60 9.82
N GLY A 70 -3.98 -4.20 9.26
CA GLY A 70 -4.89 -5.07 10.01
C GLY A 70 -4.17 -6.27 10.65
N VAL A 71 -3.25 -6.91 9.92
CA VAL A 71 -2.41 -7.98 10.47
C VAL A 71 -1.48 -7.46 11.55
N SER A 72 -0.84 -6.30 11.35
CA SER A 72 0.01 -5.68 12.39
C SER A 72 -0.78 -5.35 13.66
N VAL A 73 -2.01 -4.85 13.54
CA VAL A 73 -2.89 -4.59 14.70
C VAL A 73 -3.23 -5.90 15.41
N ALA A 74 -3.55 -6.97 14.67
CA ALA A 74 -3.86 -8.27 15.25
C ALA A 74 -2.67 -8.88 16.00
N PHE A 75 -1.43 -8.64 15.55
CA PHE A 75 -0.20 -9.04 16.23
C PHE A 75 0.22 -8.10 17.37
N GLY A 76 -0.50 -6.99 17.59
CA GLY A 76 -0.13 -5.99 18.58
C GLY A 76 1.11 -5.17 18.17
N ASP A 77 1.47 -5.18 16.89
CA ASP A 77 2.64 -4.49 16.39
C ASP A 77 2.43 -2.97 16.30
N VAL A 78 1.19 -2.53 16.08
CA VAL A 78 0.83 -1.12 15.90
C VAL A 78 -0.50 -0.79 16.57
N PRO A 79 -0.71 0.46 17.03
CA PRO A 79 -1.98 0.87 17.59
C PRO A 79 -3.11 0.85 16.54
N PRO A 80 -4.35 0.51 16.93
CA PRO A 80 -5.50 0.44 16.01
C PRO A 80 -5.81 1.75 15.29
N SER A 81 -5.42 2.90 15.86
CA SER A 81 -5.56 4.22 15.23
C SER A 81 -4.82 4.34 13.90
N LEU A 82 -3.72 3.59 13.70
CA LEU A 82 -2.98 3.57 12.44
C LEU A 82 -3.71 2.81 11.32
N LEU A 83 -4.73 2.02 11.64
CA LEU A 83 -5.51 1.32 10.62
C LEU A 83 -6.25 2.33 9.74
N LEU A 84 -6.92 3.32 10.34
CA LEU A 84 -7.62 4.36 9.57
C LEU A 84 -6.62 5.32 8.92
N LEU A 85 -5.67 5.85 9.69
CA LEU A 85 -4.72 6.85 9.19
C LEU A 85 -3.80 6.27 8.10
N GLY A 86 -3.25 5.07 8.32
CA GLY A 86 -2.33 4.41 7.40
C GLY A 86 -3.02 3.86 6.15
N THR A 87 -4.28 3.41 6.26
CA THR A 87 -5.07 3.06 5.07
C THR A 87 -5.40 4.31 4.27
N GLY A 88 -5.84 5.39 4.95
CA GLY A 88 -6.15 6.67 4.33
C GLY A 88 -4.95 7.27 3.58
N SER A 89 -3.77 7.30 4.20
CA SER A 89 -2.54 7.75 3.54
C SER A 89 -2.18 6.84 2.36
N SER A 90 -2.35 5.54 2.49
CA SER A 90 -2.06 4.57 1.42
C SER A 90 -3.00 4.68 0.22
N LEU A 91 -4.24 5.14 0.39
CA LEU A 91 -5.10 5.52 -0.74
C LEU A 91 -4.44 6.65 -1.55
N VAL A 92 -3.94 7.68 -0.87
CA VAL A 92 -3.27 8.81 -1.53
C VAL A 92 -1.96 8.34 -2.17
N THR A 93 -1.14 7.59 -1.45
CA THR A 93 0.14 7.08 -1.97
C THR A 93 -0.06 6.13 -3.15
N GLY A 94 -1.09 5.28 -3.13
CA GLY A 94 -1.48 4.44 -4.26
C GLY A 94 -1.93 5.26 -5.48
N ALA A 95 -2.72 6.32 -5.26
CA ALA A 95 -3.09 7.23 -6.34
C ALA A 95 -1.86 7.91 -6.96
N LEU A 96 -0.91 8.36 -6.14
CA LEU A 96 0.36 8.95 -6.59
C LEU A 96 1.20 7.95 -7.40
N GLY A 97 1.27 6.70 -6.95
CA GLY A 97 1.95 5.63 -7.69
C GLY A 97 1.36 5.40 -9.08
N ALA A 98 0.02 5.37 -9.18
CA ALA A 98 -0.66 5.24 -10.46
C ALA A 98 -0.49 6.47 -11.36
N ALA A 99 -0.51 7.68 -10.77
CA ALA A 99 -0.27 8.92 -11.49
C ALA A 99 1.13 8.93 -12.11
N ALA A 100 2.13 8.52 -11.33
CA ALA A 100 3.50 8.41 -11.80
C ALA A 100 3.61 7.37 -12.92
N ALA A 101 3.03 6.17 -12.77
CA ALA A 101 3.07 5.14 -13.82
C ALA A 101 2.53 5.67 -15.17
N ARG A 102 1.43 6.42 -15.13
CA ARG A 102 0.87 7.07 -16.32
C ARG A 102 1.80 8.12 -16.91
N ALA A 103 2.41 8.97 -16.08
CA ALA A 103 3.35 10.01 -16.53
C ALA A 103 4.59 9.40 -17.21
N PHE A 104 5.06 8.25 -16.73
CA PHE A 104 6.17 7.48 -17.33
C PHE A 104 5.73 6.57 -18.49
N GLY A 105 4.50 6.72 -19.01
CA GLY A 105 4.05 6.04 -20.22
C GLY A 105 3.57 4.60 -20.02
N ARG A 106 3.45 4.10 -18.78
CA ARG A 106 2.81 2.81 -18.53
C ARG A 106 1.29 3.00 -18.58
N ARG A 107 0.67 2.47 -19.63
CA ARG A 107 -0.80 2.36 -19.80
C ARG A 107 -1.29 1.01 -19.26
#